data_AF-A0A820AWR2-F1
#
_entry.id   AF-A0A820AWR2-F1
#
_cell.length_a   1.000
_cell.length_b   1.000
_cell.length_c   1.000
_cell.angle_alpha   90.00
_cell.angle_beta   90.00
_cell.angle_gamma   90.00
#
_symmetry.space_group_name_H-M   'P 1'
#
loop_
_entity.id
_entity.type
_entity.pdbx_description
1 polymer ?
#
loop_
_entity_poly.entity_id
_entity_poly.type
_entity_poly.pdbx_seq_one_letter_code
_entity_poly.pdbx_strand_id
1 'polypeptide(L)'
;MNFDLKWNIGWSSDARNFHRTPYVERSQHKKQKILDVLNLIAYHRRIFDNLQIAVIHNFSNLGYTYYDIPLLESDPNVGHIRNVVEIFNIDDLKYGGSSTFQNQWIEIKRNNGQDIIFTIALSPLSTIVIIRRKFSIIN
;
A
#
# COMPACT_ATOMS: atom_id res chain seq x y z
N MET A 1 -10.73 10.66 -19.70
CA MET A 1 -9.66 10.26 -18.76
C MET A 1 -10.28 10.21 -17.38
N ASN A 2 -10.75 9.04 -16.93
CA ASN A 2 -11.37 8.89 -15.61
C ASN A 2 -10.28 8.66 -14.56
N PHE A 3 -10.12 9.60 -13.63
CA PHE A 3 -9.34 9.42 -12.41
C PHE A 3 -10.13 8.48 -11.48
N ASP A 4 -9.99 7.18 -11.71
CA ASP A 4 -10.78 6.17 -10.99
C ASP A 4 -9.99 5.68 -9.76
N LEU A 5 -10.54 5.97 -8.58
CA LEU A 5 -10.12 5.54 -7.24
C LEU A 5 -8.77 6.06 -6.71
N LYS A 6 -8.81 7.18 -5.98
CA LYS A 6 -7.85 7.47 -4.92
C LYS A 6 -8.08 6.47 -3.79
N TRP A 7 -7.20 5.49 -3.70
CA TRP A 7 -7.16 4.62 -2.54
C TRP A 7 -6.64 5.43 -1.36
N ASN A 8 -7.42 5.44 -0.27
CA ASN A 8 -7.10 6.12 0.97
C ASN A 8 -7.19 5.07 2.10
N ILE A 9 -6.47 3.97 1.92
CA ILE A 9 -6.75 2.70 2.63
C ILE A 9 -6.35 2.78 4.11
N GLY A 10 -5.21 3.40 4.40
CA GLY A 10 -4.81 3.68 5.78
C GLY A 10 -5.65 4.78 6.45
N TRP A 11 -6.09 5.78 5.68
CA TRP A 11 -6.90 6.88 6.21
C TRP A 11 -8.26 6.40 6.71
N SER A 12 -8.97 5.54 5.96
CA SER A 12 -10.37 5.30 6.31
C SER A 12 -10.56 4.41 7.53
N SER A 13 -9.66 3.45 7.80
CA SER A 13 -9.81 2.51 8.91
C SER A 13 -9.24 3.10 10.20
N ASP A 14 -7.98 3.54 10.19
CA ASP A 14 -7.35 4.10 11.38
C ASP A 14 -7.88 5.49 11.72
N ALA A 15 -8.21 6.34 10.73
CA ALA A 15 -8.90 7.60 11.06
C ALA A 15 -10.34 7.33 11.51
N ARG A 16 -11.06 6.32 10.99
CA ARG A 16 -12.37 5.94 11.57
C ARG A 16 -12.22 5.50 13.01
N ASN A 17 -11.27 4.61 13.28
CA ASN A 17 -11.03 4.10 14.62
C ASN A 17 -10.64 5.24 15.55
N PHE A 18 -9.75 6.14 15.12
CA PHE A 18 -9.39 7.36 15.85
C PHE A 18 -10.59 8.28 16.10
N HIS A 19 -11.45 8.51 15.10
CA HIS A 19 -12.66 9.32 15.25
C HIS A 19 -13.75 8.63 16.08
N ARG A 20 -13.73 7.31 16.21
CA ARG A 20 -14.62 6.51 17.08
C ARG A 20 -14.14 6.46 18.53
N THR A 21 -12.83 6.56 18.78
CA THR A 21 -12.28 6.61 20.14
C THR A 21 -12.79 7.87 20.88
N PRO A 22 -13.25 7.79 22.14
CA PRO A 22 -13.63 8.95 22.95
C PRO A 22 -12.49 9.97 23.10
N TYR A 23 -12.84 11.26 23.21
CA TYR A 23 -11.86 12.36 23.23
C TYR A 23 -10.77 12.20 24.32
N VAL A 24 -11.14 11.68 25.49
CA VAL A 24 -10.25 11.47 26.64
C VAL A 24 -9.15 10.45 26.31
N GLU A 25 -9.50 9.38 25.59
CA GLU A 25 -8.61 8.28 25.22
C GLU A 25 -7.73 8.61 24.00
N ARG A 26 -8.18 9.53 23.13
CA ARG A 26 -7.38 9.98 21.97
C ARG A 26 -6.07 10.65 22.38
N SER A 27 -6.00 11.26 23.55
CA SER A 27 -4.82 11.97 24.03
C SER A 27 -3.64 11.01 24.29
N GLN A 28 -3.92 9.78 24.72
CA GLN A 28 -2.93 8.73 24.99
C GLN A 28 -2.50 7.99 23.71
N HIS A 29 -3.40 7.86 22.73
CA HIS A 29 -3.13 7.25 21.42
C HIS A 29 -2.34 8.14 20.45
N LYS A 30 -2.22 9.44 20.75
CA LYS A 30 -1.84 10.50 19.80
C LYS A 30 -0.36 10.53 19.41
N LYS A 31 0.55 10.09 20.28
CA LYS A 31 1.98 10.38 20.11
C LYS A 31 2.74 9.45 19.16
N GLN A 32 2.35 8.19 19.04
CA GLN A 32 3.12 7.22 18.23
C GLN A 32 2.41 6.86 16.91
N LYS A 33 1.09 6.59 16.93
CA LYS A 33 0.37 6.10 15.73
C LYS A 33 0.00 7.17 14.70
N ILE A 34 -0.16 8.43 15.10
CA ILE A 34 -0.61 9.49 14.17
C ILE A 34 0.52 9.97 13.25
N LEU A 35 1.77 9.96 13.72
CA LEU A 35 2.88 10.42 12.88
C LEU A 35 3.19 9.45 11.73
N ASP A 36 3.09 8.14 11.98
CA ASP A 36 3.45 7.13 10.98
C ASP A 36 2.38 6.94 9.90
N VAL A 37 1.10 7.08 10.24
CA VAL A 37 -0.02 6.87 9.29
C VAL A 37 -0.21 8.05 8.32
N LEU A 38 0.23 9.27 8.70
CA LEU A 38 0.05 10.46 7.85
C LEU A 38 1.01 10.50 6.65
N ASN A 39 2.07 9.71 6.66
CA ASN A 39 3.16 9.81 5.69
C ASN A 39 3.09 8.77 4.57
N LEU A 40 2.09 7.89 4.56
CA LEU A 40 1.94 6.89 3.52
C LEU A 40 0.73 7.16 2.62
N ILE A 41 0.96 7.21 1.31
CA ILE A 41 -0.10 7.36 0.32
C ILE A 41 0.05 6.25 -0.72
N ALA A 42 -0.97 5.42 -0.89
CA ALA A 42 -0.98 4.38 -1.90
C ALA A 42 -2.21 4.53 -2.82
N TYR A 43 -2.02 4.47 -4.14
CA TYR A 43 -3.12 4.51 -5.09
C TYR A 43 -2.89 3.64 -6.31
N HIS A 44 -3.98 3.24 -6.95
CA HIS A 44 -3.94 2.48 -8.18
C HIS A 44 -4.10 3.40 -9.38
N ARG A 45 -3.46 3.04 -10.48
CA ARG A 45 -3.71 3.61 -11.79
C ARG A 45 -4.00 2.47 -12.78
N ARG A 46 -5.17 2.51 -13.39
CA ARG A 46 -5.48 1.61 -14.51
C ARG A 46 -4.65 2.01 -15.73
N ILE A 47 -4.08 1.01 -16.38
CA ILE A 47 -3.44 1.15 -17.68
C ILE A 47 -4.28 0.37 -18.69
N PHE A 48 -4.14 0.73 -19.97
CA PHE A 48 -4.67 -0.05 -21.08
C PHE A 48 -4.13 -1.49 -21.04
N ASP A 49 -4.90 -2.43 -21.59
CA ASP A 49 -4.45 -3.82 -21.82
C ASP A 49 -4.25 -4.67 -20.55
N ASN A 50 -5.25 -4.69 -19.65
CA ASN A 50 -5.30 -5.54 -18.44
C ASN A 50 -4.16 -5.34 -17.42
N LEU A 51 -3.35 -4.31 -17.64
CA LEU A 51 -2.26 -3.95 -16.76
C LEU A 51 -2.74 -2.92 -15.75
N GLN A 52 -2.37 -3.11 -14.50
CA GLN A 52 -2.65 -2.11 -13.48
C GLN A 52 -1.39 -1.83 -12.69
N ILE A 53 -1.23 -0.56 -12.34
CA ILE A 53 -0.14 -0.09 -11.52
C ILE A 53 -0.71 0.27 -10.15
N ALA A 54 0.05 -0.01 -9.10
CA ALA A 54 -0.10 0.67 -7.83
C ALA A 54 1.16 1.51 -7.57
N VAL A 55 0.95 2.69 -7.03
CA VAL A 55 2.01 3.62 -6.62
C VAL A 55 1.88 3.80 -5.12
N ILE A 56 2.97 3.64 -4.40
CA ILE A 56 3.07 3.79 -2.96
C ILE A 56 4.13 4.86 -2.68
N HIS A 57 3.75 5.89 -1.94
CA HIS A 57 4.64 6.94 -1.48
C HIS A 57 4.81 6.79 0.04
N ASN A 58 6.06 6.74 0.50
CA ASN A 58 6.42 6.87 1.89
C ASN A 58 7.14 8.21 2.10
N PHE A 59 6.42 9.20 2.61
CA PHE A 59 6.96 10.52 2.98
C PHE A 59 7.59 10.54 4.38
N SER A 60 7.67 9.40 5.06
CA SER A 60 8.33 9.29 6.36
C SER A 60 9.84 9.18 6.17
N ASN A 61 10.62 9.69 7.12
CA ASN A 61 12.05 9.40 7.21
C ASN A 61 12.34 7.99 7.78
N LEU A 62 11.30 7.23 8.11
CA LEU A 62 11.39 5.85 8.57
C LEU A 62 11.14 4.89 7.40
N GLY A 63 11.98 3.86 7.31
CA GLY A 63 11.77 2.70 6.44
C GLY A 63 11.14 1.53 7.20
N TYR A 64 10.45 0.66 6.48
CA TYR A 64 9.74 -0.48 7.03
C TYR A 64 10.14 -1.73 6.26
N THR A 65 10.72 -2.73 6.93
CA THR A 65 11.05 -4.02 6.29
C THR A 65 9.79 -4.79 5.93
N TYR A 66 8.74 -4.64 6.75
CA TYR A 66 7.43 -5.24 6.55
C TYR A 66 6.37 -4.19 6.86
N TYR A 67 5.59 -3.83 5.84
CA TYR A 67 4.45 -2.96 5.99
C TYR A 67 3.22 -3.64 5.40
N ASP A 68 2.23 -3.88 6.26
CA ASP A 68 0.97 -4.52 5.89
C ASP A 68 -0.02 -3.46 5.41
N ILE A 69 -0.34 -3.49 4.13
CA ILE A 69 -1.41 -2.71 3.52
C ILE A 69 -2.67 -3.59 3.53
N PRO A 70 -3.65 -3.31 4.41
CA PRO A 70 -4.90 -4.04 4.38
C PRO A 70 -5.65 -3.68 3.09
N LEU A 71 -6.18 -4.66 2.38
CA LEU A 71 -6.97 -4.48 1.17
C LEU A 71 -8.34 -5.11 1.40
N LEU A 72 -9.40 -4.38 1.08
CA LEU A 72 -10.76 -4.87 1.20
C LEU A 72 -11.05 -5.91 0.12
N GLU A 73 -11.42 -7.13 0.51
CA GLU A 73 -11.77 -8.19 -0.45
C GLU A 73 -13.00 -7.82 -1.29
N SER A 74 -13.90 -7.00 -0.74
CA SER A 74 -15.08 -6.48 -1.43
C SER A 74 -14.75 -5.49 -2.55
N ASP A 75 -13.52 -4.97 -2.63
CA ASP A 75 -13.13 -4.14 -3.76
C ASP A 75 -12.91 -5.03 -5.00
N PRO A 76 -13.66 -4.81 -6.10
CA PRO A 76 -13.54 -5.61 -7.31
C PRO A 76 -12.15 -5.51 -7.95
N ASN A 77 -11.39 -4.47 -7.62
CA ASN A 77 -10.00 -4.34 -8.03
C ASN A 77 -9.07 -5.21 -7.18
N VAL A 78 -9.39 -5.57 -5.93
CA VAL A 78 -8.48 -6.33 -5.05
C VAL A 78 -8.59 -7.83 -5.26
N GLY A 79 -9.79 -8.38 -5.43
CA GLY A 79 -10.02 -9.83 -5.50
C GLY A 79 -9.20 -10.56 -6.59
N HIS A 80 -8.78 -9.82 -7.62
CA HIS A 80 -7.98 -10.32 -8.75
C HIS A 80 -6.47 -10.04 -8.66
N ILE A 81 -5.97 -9.49 -7.54
CA ILE A 81 -4.52 -9.26 -7.39
C ILE A 81 -3.81 -10.62 -7.28
N ARG A 82 -2.94 -10.88 -8.26
CA ARG A 82 -1.99 -12.00 -8.31
C ARG A 82 -0.71 -11.48 -8.98
N ASN A 83 0.44 -12.11 -8.69
CA ASN A 83 1.73 -11.84 -9.34
C ASN A 83 2.08 -10.35 -9.37
N VAL A 84 2.28 -9.78 -8.19
CA VAL A 84 2.72 -8.38 -8.05
C VAL A 84 4.23 -8.33 -8.17
N VAL A 85 4.73 -7.39 -8.96
CA VAL A 85 6.16 -7.18 -9.16
C VAL A 85 6.48 -5.70 -8.97
N GLU A 86 7.51 -5.39 -8.20
CA GLU A 86 8.09 -4.05 -8.17
C GLU A 86 8.77 -3.76 -9.51
N ILE A 87 8.38 -2.67 -10.15
CA ILE A 87 8.98 -2.23 -11.43
C ILE A 87 9.83 -0.97 -11.25
N PHE A 88 9.64 -0.24 -10.16
CA PHE A 88 10.38 0.97 -9.86
C PHE A 88 10.39 1.22 -8.35
N ASN A 89 11.55 1.62 -7.84
CA ASN A 89 11.74 2.11 -6.49
C ASN A 89 12.78 3.22 -6.54
N ILE A 90 12.43 4.41 -6.05
CA ILE A 90 13.34 5.57 -6.05
C ILE A 90 14.54 5.38 -5.12
N ASP A 91 14.45 4.47 -4.13
CA ASP A 91 15.55 4.13 -3.22
C ASP A 91 16.54 3.10 -3.82
N ASP A 92 16.38 2.70 -5.08
CA ASP A 92 17.34 1.84 -5.78
C ASP A 92 18.71 2.55 -5.92
N LEU A 93 19.81 1.80 -5.81
CA LEU A 93 21.19 2.33 -5.87
C LEU A 93 21.43 3.12 -7.15
N LYS A 94 20.83 2.68 -8.27
CA LYS A 94 20.97 3.36 -9.58
C LYS A 94 20.39 4.78 -9.62
N TYR A 95 19.53 5.13 -8.65
CA TYR A 95 18.97 6.47 -8.48
C TYR A 95 19.59 7.23 -7.31
N GLY A 96 20.66 6.71 -6.70
CA GLY A 96 21.33 7.31 -5.54
C GLY A 96 20.65 6.98 -4.20
N GLY A 97 19.74 6.00 -4.18
CA GLY A 97 19.13 5.50 -2.96
C GLY A 97 20.03 4.52 -2.20
N SER A 98 19.52 3.95 -1.12
CA SER A 98 20.24 3.03 -0.24
C SER A 98 20.11 1.56 -0.65
N SER A 99 19.01 1.20 -1.35
CA SER A 99 18.58 -0.18 -1.64
C SER A 99 18.53 -1.09 -0.41
N THR A 100 18.32 -0.51 0.77
CA THR A 100 18.25 -1.26 2.04
C THR A 100 16.98 -2.10 2.12
N PHE A 101 15.87 -1.60 1.55
CA PHE A 101 14.56 -2.24 1.59
C PHE A 101 14.23 -2.79 0.20
N GLN A 102 14.55 -4.06 -0.02
CA GLN A 102 14.33 -4.73 -1.31
C GLN A 102 13.05 -5.57 -1.27
N ASN A 103 12.16 -5.32 -2.23
CA ASN A 103 10.93 -6.09 -2.42
C ASN A 103 11.17 -7.36 -3.24
N GLN A 104 12.08 -8.22 -2.76
CA GLN A 104 12.35 -9.52 -3.39
C GLN A 104 11.15 -10.47 -3.27
N TRP A 105 10.33 -10.28 -2.24
CA TRP A 105 9.12 -11.06 -1.99
C TRP A 105 8.01 -10.12 -1.53
N ILE A 106 7.00 -9.96 -2.38
CA ILE A 106 5.77 -9.25 -2.05
C ILE A 106 4.73 -10.30 -1.70
N GLU A 107 4.22 -10.25 -0.47
CA GLU A 107 3.31 -11.28 0.04
C GLU A 107 1.86 -10.79 0.00
N ILE A 108 0.94 -11.67 -0.40
CA ILE A 108 -0.51 -11.43 -0.35
C ILE A 108 -1.11 -12.54 0.50
N LYS A 109 -1.45 -12.21 1.75
CA LYS A 109 -2.16 -13.12 2.66
C LYS A 109 -3.66 -12.90 2.53
N ARG A 110 -4.41 -13.99 2.37
CA ARG A 110 -5.87 -13.96 2.45
C ARG A 110 -6.26 -14.51 3.80
N ASN A 111 -6.91 -13.70 4.62
CA ASN A 111 -7.51 -14.21 5.85
C ASN A 111 -8.91 -14.74 5.53
N ASN A 112 -9.34 -15.82 6.18
CA ASN A 112 -10.59 -16.54 5.86
C ASN A 112 -11.87 -15.72 6.14
N GLY A 113 -12.10 -14.66 5.36
CA GLY A 113 -13.41 -14.04 5.18
C GLY A 113 -13.51 -12.51 5.18
N GLN A 114 -12.45 -11.71 5.38
CA GLN A 114 -12.63 -10.24 5.45
C GLN A 114 -11.51 -9.37 4.84
N ASP A 115 -10.22 -9.72 5.04
CA ASP A 115 -9.12 -8.84 4.64
C ASP A 115 -8.05 -9.58 3.83
N ILE A 116 -7.61 -8.93 2.74
CA ILE A 116 -6.43 -9.31 1.97
C ILE A 116 -5.29 -8.43 2.46
N ILE A 117 -4.26 -9.02 3.07
CA ILE A 117 -3.09 -8.27 3.55
C ILE A 117 -2.01 -8.31 2.48
N PHE A 118 -1.61 -7.13 2.03
CA PHE A 118 -0.50 -6.94 1.10
C PHE A 118 0.73 -6.47 1.88
N THR A 119 1.73 -7.34 2.04
CA THR A 119 2.95 -7.04 2.78
C THR A 119 4.06 -6.64 1.82
N ILE A 120 4.66 -5.47 2.07
CA ILE A 120 5.73 -4.90 1.23
C ILE A 120 6.78 -4.20 2.11
N ALA A 121 8.04 -4.19 1.67
CA ALA A 121 9.10 -3.36 2.25
C ALA A 121 9.03 -1.94 1.66
N LEU A 122 9.19 -0.93 2.52
CA LEU A 122 9.08 0.48 2.16
C LEU A 122 10.34 1.23 2.60
N SER A 123 11.07 1.77 1.65
CA SER A 123 12.20 2.66 1.94
C SER A 123 11.71 4.01 2.51
N PRO A 124 12.52 4.71 3.33
CA PRO A 124 12.21 6.06 3.78
C PRO A 124 12.20 7.04 2.59
N LEU A 125 11.35 8.08 2.67
CA LEU A 125 11.24 9.16 1.68
C LEU A 125 11.16 8.67 0.23
N SER A 126 10.45 7.56 0.01
CA SER A 126 10.50 6.81 -1.24
C SER A 126 9.17 6.78 -1.98
N THR A 127 9.27 6.44 -3.27
CA THR A 127 8.14 6.09 -4.12
C THR A 127 8.44 4.74 -4.75
N ILE A 128 7.49 3.82 -4.58
CA ILE A 128 7.54 2.47 -5.11
C ILE A 128 6.38 2.31 -6.09
N VAL A 129 6.67 1.75 -7.25
CA VAL A 129 5.69 1.43 -8.27
C VAL A 129 5.68 -0.07 -8.47
N ILE A 130 4.52 -0.65 -8.27
CA ILE A 130 4.26 -2.07 -8.46
C ILE A 130 3.32 -2.26 -9.64
N ILE A 131 3.57 -3.30 -10.40
CA ILE A 131 2.71 -3.73 -11.50
C ILE A 131 1.98 -5.00 -11.09
N ARG A 132 0.74 -5.13 -11.54
CA ARG A 132 0.01 -6.38 -11.50
C ARG A 132 -0.47 -6.75 -12.89
N ARG A 133 -0.38 -8.02 -13.21
CA ARG A 133 -0.97 -8.59 -14.42
C ARG A 133 -2.28 -9.26 -14.06
N LYS A 134 -3.38 -8.79 -14.66
CA LYS A 134 -4.64 -9.54 -14.63
C LYS A 134 -4.46 -10.74 -15.56
N PHE A 135 -4.54 -11.95 -15.02
CA PHE A 135 -4.58 -13.15 -15.86
C PHE A 135 -5.91 -13.14 -16.61
N SER A 136 -5.87 -12.97 -17.94
CA SER A 136 -6.99 -13.33 -18.78
C SER A 136 -7.05 -14.85 -18.83
N ILE A 137 -8.13 -15.43 -18.33
CA ILE A 137 -8.45 -16.83 -18.63
C ILE A 137 -8.77 -16.84 -20.12
N ILE A 138 -7.88 -17.40 -20.92
CA ILE A 138 -8.18 -17.70 -22.32
C ILE A 138 -9.12 -18.90 -22.26
N ASN A 139 -10.42 -18.65 -22.45
CA ASN A 139 -11.41 -19.71 -22.68
C ASN A 139 -11.38 -20.12 -24.15
#